data_AF-A0A2M8Q5C9-F1
#
_entry.id   AF-A0A2M8Q5C9-F1
#
_cell.length_a   1.000
_cell.length_b   1.000
_cell.length_c   1.000
_cell.angle_alpha   90.00
_cell.angle_beta   90.00
_cell.angle_gamma   90.00
#
_symmetry.space_group_name_H-M   'P 1'
#
loop_
_entity.id
_entity.type
_entity.pdbx_description
1 polymer ?
#
loop_
_entity_poly.entity_id
_entity_poly.type
_entity_poly.pdbx_seq_one_letter_code
_entity_poly.pdbx_strand_id
1 'polypeptide(L)'
;MGEFLSLIENLAPGLYVLGTAIVLWHVRSLWLAVSELRFAQFGLERELAQRRGGRSFTFVAVMIELMIAVWGISTFAAPTWREGLPSSITPNAGRTFQTNIPPNSGNNFDIDPNRAATEGPGILSTFAPPSTPVGTIGPSDPRVGCDPDRAWIQIPANGQYVFADTTIIGTANVEDFSKYRFEIKGVAQSNWSVYTDGERTTPVINGPLGNIVPFGLLIGEYRFRLVVFNTLDEVAASCEITIWITDPQPTATPLGAVGAQQQ
;
A
#
# COMPACT_ATOMS: atom_id res chain seq x y z
N MET A 1 -3.70 -7.05 -8.00
CA MET A 1 -3.46 -6.35 -9.28
C MET A 1 -4.71 -6.32 -10.17
N GLY A 2 -5.38 -7.46 -10.42
CA GLY A 2 -6.64 -7.47 -11.20
C GLY A 2 -7.82 -6.73 -10.55
N GLU A 3 -7.98 -6.82 -9.23
CA GLU A 3 -9.05 -6.12 -8.51
C GLU A 3 -8.90 -4.58 -8.57
N PHE A 4 -7.65 -4.08 -8.49
CA PHE A 4 -7.36 -2.65 -8.62
C PHE A 4 -7.70 -2.10 -10.01
N LEU A 5 -7.47 -2.90 -11.06
CA LEU A 5 -7.86 -2.56 -12.43
C LEU A 5 -9.39 -2.53 -12.59
N SER A 6 -10.12 -3.48 -11.99
CA SER A 6 -11.59 -3.50 -12.04
C SER A 6 -12.23 -2.31 -11.30
N LEU A 7 -11.58 -1.83 -10.23
CA LEU A 7 -12.05 -0.70 -9.45
C LEU A 7 -11.84 0.62 -10.21
N ILE A 8 -10.73 0.76 -10.94
CA ILE A 8 -10.47 1.90 -11.83
C ILE A 8 -11.45 1.93 -13.01
N GLU A 9 -11.74 0.77 -13.63
CA GLU A 9 -12.65 0.69 -14.78
C GLU A 9 -14.10 1.04 -14.41
N ASN A 10 -14.53 0.71 -13.19
CA ASN A 10 -15.86 1.07 -12.67
C ASN A 10 -15.97 2.54 -12.21
N LEU A 11 -14.86 3.13 -11.72
CA LEU A 11 -14.84 4.52 -11.24
C LEU A 11 -14.66 5.55 -12.36
N ALA A 12 -14.04 5.16 -13.48
CA ALA A 12 -13.80 6.00 -14.65
C ALA A 12 -15.05 6.73 -15.19
N PRO A 13 -16.22 6.08 -15.42
CA PRO A 13 -17.42 6.78 -15.89
C PRO A 13 -17.92 7.84 -14.88
N GLY A 14 -17.79 7.59 -13.58
CA GLY A 14 -18.17 8.55 -12.53
C GLY A 14 -17.32 9.83 -12.58
N LEU A 15 -16.02 9.69 -12.81
CA LEU A 15 -15.11 10.83 -12.96
C LEU A 15 -15.40 11.65 -14.23
N TYR A 16 -15.81 11.01 -15.33
CA TYR A 16 -16.21 11.73 -16.55
C TYR A 16 -17.50 12.53 -16.37
N VAL A 17 -18.51 11.98 -15.69
CA VAL A 17 -19.76 12.69 -15.39
C VAL A 17 -19.51 13.86 -14.43
N LEU A 18 -18.70 13.64 -13.40
CA LEU A 18 -18.35 14.68 -12.43
C LEU A 18 -17.53 15.79 -13.11
N GLY A 19 -16.59 15.43 -13.98
CA GLY A 19 -15.76 16.40 -14.70
C GLY A 19 -16.55 17.25 -15.70
N THR A 20 -17.44 16.62 -16.48
CA THR A 20 -18.32 17.35 -17.39
C THR A 20 -19.31 18.27 -16.65
N ALA A 21 -19.83 17.85 -15.49
CA ALA A 21 -20.66 18.70 -14.64
C ALA A 21 -19.92 19.93 -14.11
N ILE A 22 -18.66 19.79 -13.69
CA ILE A 22 -17.81 20.91 -13.26
C ILE A 22 -17.55 21.88 -14.42
N VAL A 23 -17.22 21.37 -15.61
CA VAL A 23 -17.00 22.20 -16.80
C VAL A 23 -18.28 22.97 -17.17
N LEU A 24 -19.44 22.33 -17.18
CA LEU A 24 -20.72 22.98 -17.47
C LEU A 24 -21.07 24.05 -16.41
N TRP A 25 -20.75 23.80 -15.13
CA TRP A 25 -20.96 24.78 -14.07
C TRP A 25 -20.09 26.03 -14.27
N HIS A 26 -18.81 25.85 -14.57
CA HIS A 26 -17.92 26.98 -14.83
C HIS A 26 -18.29 27.74 -16.11
N VAL A 27 -18.64 27.04 -17.19
CA VAL A 27 -19.15 27.67 -18.42
C VAL A 27 -20.39 28.50 -18.12
N ARG A 28 -21.35 27.96 -17.35
CA ARG A 28 -22.53 28.74 -16.94
C ARG A 28 -22.14 30.00 -16.15
N SER A 29 -21.20 29.90 -15.22
CA SER A 29 -20.74 31.07 -14.44
C SER A 29 -20.08 32.14 -15.32
N LEU A 30 -19.34 31.73 -16.34
CA LEU A 30 -18.73 32.64 -17.32
C LEU A 30 -19.77 33.31 -18.21
N TRP A 31 -20.81 32.57 -18.63
CA TRP A 31 -21.90 33.16 -19.41
C TRP A 31 -22.70 34.19 -18.61
N LEU A 32 -22.91 33.93 -17.32
CA LEU A 32 -23.53 34.90 -16.41
C LEU A 32 -22.65 36.15 -16.27
N ALA A 33 -21.33 36.00 -16.04
CA ALA A 33 -20.39 37.11 -15.94
C ALA A 33 -20.25 37.92 -17.24
N VAL A 34 -20.28 37.27 -18.40
CA VAL A 34 -20.22 37.93 -19.71
C VAL A 34 -21.52 38.67 -20.04
N SER A 35 -22.66 38.17 -19.56
CA SER A 35 -23.95 38.86 -19.73
C SER A 35 -24.00 40.19 -18.96
N GLU A 36 -23.42 40.25 -17.76
CA GLU A 36 -23.32 41.47 -16.96
C GLU A 36 -22.45 42.54 -17.64
N LEU A 37 -21.40 42.13 -18.36
CA LEU A 37 -20.53 43.05 -19.11
C LEU A 37 -21.21 43.66 -20.34
N ARG A 38 -22.30 43.07 -20.85
CA ARG A 38 -23.04 43.59 -22.02
C ARG A 38 -24.02 44.71 -21.69
N PHE A 39 -24.35 44.92 -20.41
CA PHE A 39 -25.26 45.98 -19.95
C PHE A 39 -24.55 47.18 -19.29
N ALA A 40 -23.22 47.14 -19.14
CA ALA A 40 -22.46 48.24 -18.55
C ALA A 40 -22.31 49.40 -19.55
N GLN A 41 -23.07 50.48 -19.33
CA GLN A 41 -23.17 51.62 -20.23
C GLN A 41 -22.03 52.65 -20.05
N PHE A 42 -21.28 52.59 -18.94
CA PHE A 42 -20.16 53.49 -18.65
C PHE A 42 -18.83 52.72 -18.52
N GLY A 43 -17.81 53.18 -19.24
CA GLY A 43 -16.50 52.51 -19.32
C GLY A 43 -15.77 52.38 -17.97
N LEU A 44 -16.07 53.27 -17.01
CA LEU A 44 -15.46 53.26 -15.68
C LEU A 44 -15.91 52.06 -14.82
N GLU A 45 -17.17 51.63 -14.96
CA GLU A 45 -17.70 50.46 -14.24
C GLU A 45 -17.15 49.15 -14.82
N ARG A 46 -16.91 49.13 -16.14
CA ARG A 46 -16.31 47.99 -16.85
C ARG A 46 -14.88 47.72 -16.37
N GLU A 47 -14.12 48.77 -16.10
CA GLU A 47 -12.72 48.67 -15.66
C GLU A 47 -12.59 48.18 -14.20
N LEU A 48 -13.54 48.57 -13.34
CA LEU A 48 -13.62 48.07 -11.96
C LEU A 48 -14.06 46.60 -11.89
N ALA A 49 -14.98 46.17 -12.76
CA ALA A 49 -15.41 44.77 -12.84
C ALA A 49 -14.30 43.85 -13.40
N GLN A 50 -13.55 44.31 -14.41
CA GLN A 50 -12.42 43.55 -14.97
C GLN A 50 -11.30 43.32 -13.95
N ARG A 51 -10.99 44.29 -13.08
CA ARG A 51 -9.98 44.12 -12.03
C ARG A 51 -10.42 43.18 -10.91
N ARG A 52 -11.73 43.00 -10.71
CA ARG A 52 -12.28 42.08 -9.70
C ARG A 52 -12.39 40.63 -10.21
N GLY A 53 -12.46 40.41 -11.53
CA GLY A 53 -12.62 39.09 -12.16
C GLY A 53 -11.35 38.38 -12.65
N GLY A 54 -10.17 39.01 -12.57
CA GLY A 54 -8.94 38.54 -13.24
C GLY A 54 -8.30 37.24 -12.73
N ARG A 55 -8.82 36.58 -11.69
CA ARG A 55 -8.17 35.42 -11.03
C ARG A 55 -8.86 34.07 -11.22
N SER A 56 -9.99 34.01 -11.94
CA SER A 56 -10.73 32.74 -12.15
C SER A 56 -10.33 32.00 -13.43
N PHE A 57 -9.89 32.70 -14.48
CA PHE A 57 -9.59 32.09 -15.78
C PHE A 57 -8.39 31.15 -15.75
N THR A 58 -7.35 31.46 -14.98
CA THR A 58 -6.16 30.62 -14.85
C THR A 58 -6.47 29.31 -14.12
N PHE A 59 -7.31 29.37 -13.09
CA PHE A 59 -7.72 28.18 -12.33
C PHE A 59 -8.57 27.23 -13.19
N VAL A 60 -9.50 27.77 -14.00
CA VAL A 60 -10.29 26.97 -14.94
C VAL A 60 -9.42 26.37 -16.03
N ALA A 61 -8.46 27.12 -16.57
CA ALA A 61 -7.54 26.60 -17.59
C ALA A 61 -6.68 25.43 -17.05
N VAL A 62 -6.12 25.57 -15.84
CA VAL A 62 -5.32 24.52 -15.19
C VAL A 62 -6.16 23.26 -14.91
N MET A 63 -7.43 23.41 -14.49
CA MET A 63 -8.31 22.26 -14.26
C MET A 63 -8.69 21.53 -15.55
N ILE A 64 -8.93 22.27 -16.64
CA ILE A 64 -9.21 21.68 -17.95
C ILE A 64 -7.98 20.92 -18.48
N GLU A 65 -6.78 21.50 -18.35
CA GLU A 65 -5.53 20.88 -18.75
C GLU A 65 -5.28 19.56 -18.00
N LEU A 66 -5.54 19.54 -16.68
CA LEU A 66 -5.42 18.34 -15.86
C LEU A 66 -6.43 17.26 -16.28
N MET A 67 -7.67 17.62 -16.63
CA MET A 67 -8.66 16.66 -17.15
C MET A 67 -8.26 16.08 -18.51
N ILE A 68 -7.71 16.89 -19.41
CA ILE A 68 -7.23 16.42 -20.72
C ILE A 68 -6.05 15.46 -20.54
N ALA A 69 -5.12 15.77 -19.62
CA ALA A 69 -3.97 14.91 -19.32
C ALA A 69 -4.41 13.54 -18.79
N VAL A 70 -5.34 13.51 -17.82
CA VAL A 70 -5.86 12.26 -17.25
C VAL A 70 -6.60 11.45 -18.33
N TRP A 71 -7.41 12.10 -19.16
CA TRP A 71 -8.11 11.44 -20.27
C TRP A 71 -7.13 10.83 -21.28
N GLY A 72 -6.11 11.56 -21.71
CA GLY A 72 -5.10 11.08 -22.66
C GLY A 72 -4.32 9.88 -22.13
N ILE A 73 -3.94 9.89 -20.85
CA ILE A 73 -3.26 8.75 -20.22
C ILE A 73 -4.19 7.53 -20.18
N SER A 74 -5.47 7.71 -19.82
CA SER A 74 -6.41 6.60 -19.74
C SER A 74 -6.75 5.98 -21.11
N THR A 75 -6.77 6.77 -22.19
CA THR A 75 -7.17 6.29 -23.52
C THR A 75 -6.01 5.71 -24.32
N PHE A 76 -4.79 6.22 -24.13
CA PHE A 76 -3.62 5.77 -24.91
C PHE A 76 -2.64 4.91 -24.11
N ALA A 77 -2.43 5.19 -22.81
CA ALA A 77 -1.51 4.40 -21.99
C ALA A 77 -2.19 3.14 -21.42
N ALA A 78 -3.43 3.21 -20.92
CA ALA A 78 -4.07 2.02 -20.36
C ALA A 78 -4.21 0.80 -21.32
N PRO A 79 -4.53 0.95 -22.63
CA PRO A 79 -4.68 -0.21 -23.51
C PRO A 79 -3.35 -0.87 -23.89
N THR A 80 -2.26 -0.11 -24.02
CA THR A 80 -0.94 -0.67 -24.40
C THR A 80 -0.35 -1.54 -23.29
N TRP A 81 -0.73 -1.31 -22.03
CA TRP A 81 -0.33 -2.13 -20.88
C TRP A 81 -1.22 -3.35 -20.68
N ARG A 82 -2.39 -3.40 -21.36
CA ARG A 82 -3.34 -4.52 -21.34
C ARG A 82 -2.87 -5.68 -22.23
N GLU A 83 -2.00 -5.43 -23.21
CA GLU A 83 -1.43 -6.45 -24.10
C GLU A 83 -0.33 -7.30 -23.45
N GLY A 84 0.26 -6.83 -22.33
CA GLY A 84 1.30 -7.57 -21.59
C GLY A 84 0.78 -8.55 -20.54
N LEU A 85 -0.54 -8.65 -20.33
CA LEU A 85 -1.15 -9.48 -19.31
C LEU A 85 -2.10 -10.51 -19.96
N PRO A 86 -1.89 -11.83 -19.78
CA PRO A 86 -2.83 -12.82 -20.27
C PRO A 86 -4.20 -12.58 -19.63
N SER A 87 -5.23 -12.48 -20.48
CA SER A 87 -6.61 -12.25 -20.08
C SER A 87 -7.01 -13.29 -19.03
N SER A 88 -7.48 -12.81 -17.88
CA SER A 88 -7.98 -13.66 -16.80
C SER A 88 -9.14 -14.52 -17.32
N ILE A 89 -8.92 -15.82 -17.26
CA ILE A 89 -9.88 -16.90 -17.46
C ILE A 89 -11.15 -16.63 -16.65
N THR A 90 -12.28 -16.53 -17.35
CA THR A 90 -13.63 -16.62 -16.79
C THR A 90 -13.72 -17.88 -15.92
N PRO A 91 -14.30 -17.84 -14.71
CA PRO A 91 -14.51 -19.06 -13.92
C PRO A 91 -15.61 -19.89 -14.58
N ASN A 92 -15.22 -20.76 -15.52
CA ASN A 92 -16.07 -21.85 -15.98
C ASN A 92 -16.17 -22.85 -14.83
N ALA A 93 -17.32 -22.82 -14.13
CA ALA A 93 -17.74 -23.90 -13.26
C ALA A 93 -17.75 -25.22 -14.07
N GLY A 94 -16.92 -26.18 -13.68
CA GLY A 94 -16.94 -27.54 -14.26
C GLY A 94 -15.62 -28.06 -14.82
N ARG A 95 -14.47 -27.78 -14.21
CA ARG A 95 -13.25 -28.58 -14.46
C ARG A 95 -12.95 -29.46 -13.25
N THR A 96 -13.26 -30.74 -13.39
CA THR A 96 -12.76 -31.82 -12.53
C THR A 96 -11.25 -31.90 -12.66
N PHE A 97 -10.53 -31.80 -11.54
CA PHE A 97 -9.10 -32.09 -11.50
C PHE A 97 -8.92 -33.61 -11.65
N GLN A 98 -8.55 -34.07 -12.84
CA GLN A 98 -7.97 -35.41 -12.99
C GLN A 98 -6.51 -35.34 -12.56
N THR A 99 -6.24 -35.77 -11.34
CA THR A 99 -4.87 -36.07 -10.90
C THR A 99 -4.52 -37.46 -11.42
N ASN A 100 -3.57 -37.54 -12.35
CA ASN A 100 -2.97 -38.81 -12.75
C ASN A 100 -2.00 -39.25 -11.64
N ILE A 101 -2.54 -39.93 -10.63
CA ILE A 101 -1.74 -40.66 -9.64
C ILE A 101 -1.55 -42.09 -10.18
N PRO A 102 -0.32 -42.59 -10.31
CA PRO A 102 -0.08 -43.99 -10.66
C PRO A 102 -0.67 -44.91 -9.56
N PRO A 103 -1.25 -46.08 -9.90
CA PRO A 103 -1.94 -46.92 -8.93
C PRO A 103 -0.95 -47.40 -7.87
N ASN A 104 -1.13 -46.96 -6.62
CA ASN A 104 -0.41 -47.55 -5.51
C ASN A 104 -0.94 -48.97 -5.27
N SER A 105 0.00 -49.91 -5.19
CA SER A 105 -0.30 -51.27 -4.79
C SER A 105 -0.86 -51.26 -3.37
N GLY A 106 -1.88 -52.10 -3.17
CA GLY A 106 -2.84 -52.00 -2.10
C GLY A 106 -2.26 -51.95 -0.70
N ASN A 107 -2.91 -51.16 0.14
CA ASN A 107 -3.00 -51.33 1.59
C ASN A 107 -4.33 -50.68 2.00
N ASN A 108 -5.35 -51.51 2.20
CA ASN A 108 -6.65 -51.08 2.69
C ASN A 108 -6.49 -50.69 4.16
N PHE A 109 -6.53 -49.39 4.46
CA PHE A 109 -6.64 -48.92 5.84
C PHE A 109 -8.10 -49.02 6.26
N ASP A 110 -8.40 -50.08 7.02
CA ASP A 110 -9.65 -50.25 7.74
C ASP A 110 -9.59 -49.39 9.01
N ILE A 111 -10.49 -48.41 9.14
CA ILE A 111 -10.56 -47.53 10.31
C ILE A 111 -11.62 -48.12 11.24
N ASP A 112 -11.19 -48.97 12.17
CA ASP A 112 -12.01 -49.46 13.29
C ASP A 112 -12.11 -48.35 14.37
N PRO A 113 -13.32 -47.90 14.76
CA PRO A 113 -13.48 -46.79 15.70
C PRO A 113 -13.08 -47.09 17.15
N ASN A 114 -12.73 -48.33 17.51
CA ASN A 114 -12.63 -48.75 18.92
C ASN A 114 -11.22 -49.07 19.45
N ARG A 115 -10.15 -48.66 18.78
CA ARG A 115 -8.79 -48.92 19.27
C ARG A 115 -8.25 -47.77 20.14
N ALA A 116 -8.29 -47.99 21.45
CA ALA A 116 -7.67 -47.14 22.47
C ALA A 116 -6.17 -46.93 22.22
N ALA A 117 -5.72 -45.68 22.42
CA ALA A 117 -4.35 -45.23 22.26
C ALA A 117 -3.37 -46.03 23.12
N THR A 118 -2.33 -46.58 22.49
CA THR A 118 -1.11 -47.02 23.19
C THR A 118 -0.01 -46.04 22.82
N GLU A 119 0.54 -45.39 23.84
CA GLU A 119 1.63 -44.43 23.75
C GLU A 119 2.88 -45.08 23.17
N GLY A 120 3.39 -44.50 22.09
CA GLY A 120 4.72 -44.74 21.55
C GLY A 120 5.26 -43.40 21.04
N PRO A 121 6.57 -43.11 21.18
CA PRO A 121 7.13 -41.80 20.83
C PRO A 121 7.20 -41.65 19.30
N GLY A 122 6.08 -41.26 18.71
CA GLY A 122 5.98 -40.83 17.33
C GLY A 122 6.48 -39.40 17.22
N ILE A 123 7.72 -39.25 16.75
CA ILE A 123 8.28 -38.00 16.26
C ILE A 123 7.38 -37.45 15.13
N LEU A 124 6.44 -36.58 15.50
CA LEU A 124 5.80 -35.65 14.58
C LEU A 124 6.89 -34.67 14.13
N SER A 125 7.38 -34.82 12.90
CA SER A 125 8.13 -33.75 12.24
C SER A 125 7.20 -32.56 12.05
N THR A 126 7.19 -31.65 13.02
CA THR A 126 6.80 -30.27 12.80
C THR A 126 7.69 -29.75 11.68
N PHE A 127 7.11 -29.48 10.51
CA PHE A 127 7.76 -28.63 9.52
C PHE A 127 7.97 -27.28 10.18
N ALA A 128 9.24 -26.93 10.46
CA ALA A 128 9.58 -25.59 10.87
C ALA A 128 9.11 -24.63 9.76
N PRO A 129 8.42 -23.52 10.09
CA PRO A 129 8.10 -22.51 9.10
C PRO A 129 9.41 -22.07 8.42
N PRO A 130 9.40 -21.80 7.10
CA PRO A 130 10.58 -21.27 6.44
C PRO A 130 11.00 -20.01 7.21
N SER A 131 12.26 -19.99 7.67
CA SER A 131 12.84 -18.82 8.30
C SER A 131 12.87 -17.71 7.26
N THR A 132 11.87 -16.83 7.25
CA THR A 132 12.02 -15.52 6.62
C THR A 132 13.21 -14.86 7.32
N PRO A 133 14.29 -14.48 6.61
CA PRO A 133 15.45 -13.88 7.24
C PRO A 133 14.99 -12.66 8.03
N VAL A 134 15.12 -12.70 9.36
CA VAL A 134 15.10 -11.46 10.14
C VAL A 134 16.24 -10.61 9.58
N GLY A 135 15.90 -9.42 9.07
CA GLY A 135 16.85 -8.59 8.36
C GLY A 135 18.09 -8.30 9.20
N THR A 136 19.22 -8.08 8.55
CA THR A 136 20.45 -7.64 9.22
C THR A 136 20.15 -6.41 10.07
N ILE A 137 20.79 -6.29 11.24
CA ILE A 137 20.64 -5.13 12.14
C ILE A 137 21.86 -4.22 11.97
N GLY A 138 21.61 -2.96 11.63
CA GLY A 138 22.57 -1.87 11.61
C GLY A 138 22.55 -1.05 12.90
N PRO A 139 23.43 -0.03 13.00
CA PRO A 139 23.42 0.89 14.14
C PRO A 139 22.07 1.62 14.24
N SER A 140 21.59 1.82 15.46
CA SER A 140 20.34 2.53 15.73
C SER A 140 20.38 3.27 17.04
N ASP A 141 19.66 4.38 17.10
CA ASP A 141 19.38 5.06 18.35
C ASP A 141 18.37 4.27 19.19
N PRO A 142 18.27 4.53 20.50
CA PRO A 142 17.24 3.92 21.34
C PRO A 142 15.83 4.19 20.82
N ARG A 143 14.95 3.20 21.02
CA ARG A 143 13.52 3.33 20.75
C ARG A 143 12.91 4.42 21.63
N VAL A 144 11.97 5.18 21.10
CA VAL A 144 11.28 6.26 21.84
C VAL A 144 9.78 6.00 21.85
N GLY A 145 9.15 6.07 23.03
CA GLY A 145 7.69 5.93 23.19
C GLY A 145 7.13 4.50 23.16
N CYS A 146 7.93 3.51 22.78
CA CYS A 146 7.46 2.14 22.54
C CYS A 146 6.97 1.40 23.80
N ASP A 147 5.68 1.51 24.09
CA ASP A 147 4.96 0.77 25.13
C ASP A 147 4.42 -0.56 24.55
N PRO A 148 4.83 -1.74 25.06
CA PRO A 148 4.43 -3.05 24.54
C PRO A 148 2.92 -3.26 24.41
N ASP A 149 2.14 -2.69 25.33
CA ASP A 149 0.69 -2.90 25.40
C ASP A 149 -0.07 -1.90 24.56
N ARG A 150 0.57 -0.77 24.21
CA ARG A 150 -0.10 0.37 23.57
C ARG A 150 0.36 0.67 22.16
N ALA A 151 1.67 0.76 21.96
CA ALA A 151 2.31 1.03 20.68
C ALA A 151 3.67 0.34 20.64
N TRP A 152 3.78 -0.73 19.86
CA TRP A 152 5.00 -1.52 19.75
C TRP A 152 5.25 -1.95 18.31
N ILE A 153 6.50 -1.85 17.88
CA ILE A 153 6.96 -2.36 16.58
C ILE A 153 7.98 -3.47 16.83
N GLN A 154 7.61 -4.70 16.53
CA GLN A 154 8.49 -5.86 16.60
C GLN A 154 9.26 -6.06 15.29
N ILE A 155 8.56 -5.98 14.16
CA ILE A 155 9.14 -6.03 12.81
C ILE A 155 8.71 -4.76 12.07
N PRO A 156 9.61 -4.02 11.42
CA PRO A 156 11.06 -4.18 11.48
C PRO A 156 11.61 -3.93 12.89
N ALA A 157 12.69 -4.64 13.23
CA ALA A 157 13.42 -4.39 14.47
C ALA A 157 14.16 -3.04 14.39
N ASN A 158 14.46 -2.46 15.55
CA ASN A 158 15.24 -1.23 15.60
C ASN A 158 16.64 -1.44 15.01
N GLY A 159 16.99 -0.65 14.00
CA GLY A 159 18.20 -0.77 13.20
C GLY A 159 18.10 -1.74 12.03
N GLN A 160 16.96 -2.37 11.77
CA GLN A 160 16.86 -3.37 10.71
C GLN A 160 17.06 -2.77 9.31
N TYR A 161 17.79 -3.50 8.47
CA TYR A 161 17.89 -3.27 7.02
C TYR A 161 16.64 -3.80 6.30
N VAL A 162 15.98 -2.93 5.55
CA VAL A 162 14.76 -3.20 4.78
C VAL A 162 15.06 -2.98 3.30
N PHE A 163 14.95 -4.04 2.51
CA PHE A 163 15.25 -4.04 1.06
C PHE A 163 14.16 -4.71 0.21
N ALA A 164 13.13 -5.27 0.86
CA ALA A 164 11.98 -5.91 0.23
C ALA A 164 10.69 -5.57 0.99
N ASP A 165 9.53 -5.89 0.39
CA ASP A 165 8.24 -5.79 1.08
C ASP A 165 8.29 -6.60 2.38
N THR A 166 8.15 -5.89 3.50
CA THR A 166 8.26 -6.45 4.84
C THR A 166 6.99 -6.18 5.61
N THR A 167 6.34 -7.22 6.12
CA THR A 167 5.17 -7.06 7.00
C THR A 167 5.60 -6.49 8.34
N ILE A 168 4.95 -5.39 8.73
CA ILE A 168 5.13 -4.74 10.02
C ILE A 168 4.34 -5.54 11.05
N ILE A 169 5.03 -6.05 12.07
CA ILE A 169 4.42 -6.83 13.16
C ILE A 169 4.55 -6.03 14.45
N GLY A 170 3.46 -5.93 15.22
CA GLY A 170 3.47 -5.21 16.48
C GLY A 170 2.10 -5.07 17.14
N THR A 171 2.01 -4.07 18.01
CA THR A 171 0.81 -3.74 18.78
C THR A 171 0.44 -2.28 18.55
N ALA A 172 -0.82 -2.04 18.23
CA ALA A 172 -1.45 -0.73 18.14
C ALA A 172 -2.83 -0.83 18.81
N ASN A 173 -2.87 -0.51 20.10
CA ASN A 173 -4.07 -0.68 20.90
C ASN A 173 -4.10 0.35 22.04
N VAL A 174 -5.21 1.03 22.24
CA VAL A 174 -5.42 1.92 23.41
C VAL A 174 -6.88 1.80 23.83
N GLU A 175 -7.21 2.21 25.07
CA GLU A 175 -8.57 2.08 25.62
C GLU A 175 -9.63 2.76 24.72
N ASP A 176 -9.38 4.00 24.31
CA ASP A 176 -10.24 4.76 23.39
C ASP A 176 -9.75 4.70 21.94
N PHE A 177 -9.36 3.52 21.44
CA PHE A 177 -8.74 3.41 20.11
C PHE A 177 -9.66 3.94 18.99
N SER A 178 -9.11 4.83 18.16
CA SER A 178 -9.77 5.30 16.92
C SER A 178 -9.05 4.77 15.70
N LYS A 179 -7.74 5.03 15.62
CA LYS A 179 -6.94 4.72 14.44
C LYS A 179 -5.46 4.71 14.74
N TYR A 180 -4.67 4.07 13.89
CA TYR A 180 -3.22 4.23 13.85
C TYR A 180 -2.72 4.50 12.45
N ARG A 181 -1.53 5.09 12.35
CA ARG A 181 -0.82 5.26 11.07
C ARG A 181 0.69 5.17 11.27
N PHE A 182 1.39 5.04 10.16
CA PHE A 182 2.85 5.05 10.13
C PHE A 182 3.37 6.36 9.57
N GLU A 183 4.42 6.86 10.19
CA GLU A 183 5.11 8.05 9.75
C GLU A 183 6.60 7.75 9.60
N ILE A 184 7.22 8.39 8.62
CA ILE A 184 8.63 8.23 8.29
C ILE A 184 9.29 9.60 8.13
N LYS A 185 10.55 9.69 8.52
CA LYS A 185 11.39 10.87 8.38
C LYS A 185 12.81 10.45 8.02
N GLY A 186 13.29 10.86 6.86
CA GLY A 186 14.69 10.66 6.49
C GLY A 186 15.62 11.55 7.30
N VAL A 187 16.90 11.17 7.46
CA VAL A 187 17.89 11.97 8.22
C VAL A 187 18.06 13.41 7.71
N ALA A 188 17.83 13.65 6.42
CA ALA A 188 17.89 14.98 5.82
C ALA A 188 16.60 15.81 6.00
N GLN A 189 15.53 15.20 6.53
CA GLN A 189 14.21 15.82 6.66
C GLN A 189 13.95 16.19 8.12
N SER A 190 13.40 17.38 8.36
CA SER A 190 13.01 17.83 9.69
C SER A 190 11.61 17.36 10.09
N ASN A 191 10.71 17.21 9.11
CA ASN A 191 9.30 16.92 9.32
C ASN A 191 8.97 15.44 9.10
N TRP A 192 7.95 14.96 9.80
CA TRP A 192 7.38 13.63 9.59
C TRP A 192 6.49 13.62 8.35
N SER A 193 6.59 12.55 7.56
CA SER A 193 5.71 12.28 6.43
C SER A 193 4.92 11.01 6.71
N VAL A 194 3.67 10.94 6.25
CA VAL A 194 2.88 9.72 6.38
C VAL A 194 3.44 8.67 5.42
N TYR A 195 3.79 7.49 5.94
CA TYR A 195 4.48 6.45 5.19
C TYR A 195 3.53 5.57 4.33
N THR A 196 2.29 5.36 4.79
CA THR A 196 1.31 4.51 4.11
C THR A 196 0.08 5.31 3.69
N ASP A 197 -0.57 4.90 2.60
CA ASP A 197 -1.76 5.56 2.04
C ASP A 197 -3.04 5.20 2.83
N GLY A 198 -3.02 5.43 4.15
CA GLY A 198 -4.22 5.25 4.96
C GLY A 198 -3.99 5.16 6.47
N GLU A 199 -4.99 5.63 7.22
CA GLU A 199 -5.15 5.33 8.63
C GLU A 199 -5.85 3.97 8.77
N ARG A 200 -5.47 3.20 9.79
CA ARG A 200 -6.06 1.89 10.09
C ARG A 200 -6.95 2.02 11.30
N THR A 201 -8.20 1.58 11.19
CA THR A 201 -9.25 1.76 12.20
C THR A 201 -9.54 0.51 13.01
N THR A 202 -8.74 -0.54 12.84
CA THR A 202 -8.83 -1.79 13.60
C THR A 202 -7.66 -1.88 14.56
N PRO A 203 -7.87 -2.01 15.88
CA PRO A 203 -6.77 -2.23 16.82
C PRO A 203 -6.14 -3.60 16.59
N VAL A 204 -4.85 -3.70 16.85
CA VAL A 204 -4.06 -4.93 16.64
C VAL A 204 -3.15 -5.17 17.83
N ILE A 205 -3.04 -6.42 18.28
CA ILE A 205 -2.17 -6.82 19.38
C ILE A 205 -1.28 -7.96 18.89
N ASN A 206 0.05 -7.79 18.95
CA ASN A 206 1.04 -8.77 18.50
C ASN A 206 0.73 -9.38 17.11
N GLY A 207 0.34 -8.53 16.16
CA GLY A 207 -0.18 -8.94 14.87
C GLY A 207 0.33 -8.08 13.71
N PRO A 208 -0.11 -8.38 12.48
CA PRO A 208 0.26 -7.59 11.31
C PRO A 208 -0.42 -6.22 11.36
N LEU A 209 0.38 -5.16 11.39
CA LEU A 209 -0.09 -3.78 11.41
C LEU A 209 -0.17 -3.16 9.99
N GLY A 210 0.62 -3.68 9.05
CA GLY A 210 0.75 -3.16 7.71
C GLY A 210 1.99 -3.71 7.02
N ASN A 211 2.40 -3.11 5.91
CA ASN A 211 3.60 -3.48 5.18
C ASN A 211 4.49 -2.26 4.96
N ILE A 212 5.80 -2.46 5.01
CA ILE A 212 6.82 -1.49 4.58
C ILE A 212 7.45 -1.98 3.27
N VAL A 213 7.17 -1.24 2.22
CA VAL A 213 7.74 -1.39 0.88
C VAL A 213 8.78 -0.28 0.66
N PRO A 214 10.08 -0.61 0.49
CA PRO A 214 11.13 0.40 0.33
C PRO A 214 11.10 1.10 -1.04
N PHE A 215 10.18 0.74 -1.93
CA PHE A 215 10.04 1.34 -3.26
C PHE A 215 9.71 2.83 -3.16
N GLY A 216 10.49 3.67 -3.84
CA GLY A 216 10.33 5.13 -3.82
C GLY A 216 11.03 5.83 -2.64
N LEU A 217 11.60 5.09 -1.69
CA LEU A 217 12.50 5.64 -0.68
C LEU A 217 13.95 5.62 -1.20
N LEU A 218 14.69 6.71 -0.94
CA LEU A 218 16.12 6.73 -1.18
C LEU A 218 16.82 5.81 -0.19
N ILE A 219 17.93 5.20 -0.60
CA ILE A 219 18.79 4.40 0.27
C ILE A 219 19.33 5.29 1.40
N GLY A 220 19.30 4.79 2.64
CA GLY A 220 19.79 5.52 3.81
C GLY A 220 19.05 5.20 5.11
N GLU A 221 19.38 5.97 6.16
CA GLU A 221 18.75 5.89 7.47
C GLU A 221 17.43 6.67 7.52
N TYR A 222 16.43 6.08 8.14
CA TYR A 222 15.14 6.71 8.42
C TYR A 222 14.71 6.49 9.86
N ARG A 223 14.01 7.50 10.39
CA ARG A 223 13.17 7.35 11.58
C ARG A 223 11.80 6.93 11.14
N PHE A 224 11.34 5.83 11.71
CA PHE A 224 10.04 5.23 11.42
C PHE A 224 9.26 5.16 12.72
N ARG A 225 8.00 5.60 12.69
CA ARG A 225 7.16 5.54 13.89
C ARG A 225 5.75 5.07 13.60
N LEU A 226 5.22 4.32 14.56
CA LEU A 226 3.79 4.04 14.70
C LEU A 226 3.18 5.12 15.58
N VAL A 227 2.05 5.69 15.17
CA VAL A 227 1.29 6.66 15.96
C VAL A 227 -0.14 6.16 16.12
N VAL A 228 -0.60 6.05 17.37
CA VAL A 228 -1.93 5.54 17.73
C VAL A 228 -2.77 6.70 18.29
N PHE A 229 -3.97 6.85 17.78
CA PHE A 229 -4.91 7.93 18.10
C PHE A 229 -6.09 7.42 18.91
N ASN A 230 -6.57 8.26 19.82
CA ASN A 230 -7.81 8.03 20.54
C ASN A 230 -9.06 8.54 19.76
N THR A 231 -10.25 8.32 20.29
CA THR A 231 -11.53 8.82 19.75
C THR A 231 -11.65 10.34 19.70
N LEU A 232 -10.75 11.06 20.38
CA LEU A 232 -10.62 12.53 20.33
C LEU A 232 -9.63 13.00 19.25
N ASP A 233 -9.10 12.08 18.43
CA ASP A 233 -8.04 12.33 17.43
C ASP A 233 -6.73 12.88 18.02
N GLU A 234 -6.47 12.62 19.30
CA GLU A 234 -5.21 12.93 19.98
C GLU A 234 -4.24 11.75 19.94
N VAL A 235 -2.93 12.03 19.93
CA VAL A 235 -1.90 10.98 19.98
C VAL A 235 -1.87 10.36 21.39
N ALA A 236 -2.41 9.14 21.50
CA ALA A 236 -2.48 8.42 22.76
C ALA A 236 -1.20 7.64 23.07
N ALA A 237 -0.56 7.07 22.04
CA ALA A 237 0.70 6.33 22.14
C ALA A 237 1.49 6.41 20.82
N SER A 238 2.81 6.25 20.89
CA SER A 238 3.67 6.22 19.70
C SER A 238 4.87 5.32 19.91
N CYS A 239 5.43 4.73 18.85
CA CYS A 239 6.66 3.96 18.94
C CYS A 239 7.57 4.32 17.78
N GLU A 240 8.70 4.96 18.09
CA GLU A 240 9.72 5.39 17.13
C GLU A 240 10.93 4.45 17.16
N ILE A 241 11.37 4.07 15.97
CA ILE A 241 12.51 3.20 15.71
C ILE A 241 13.35 3.78 14.55
N THR A 242 14.60 3.33 14.46
CA THR A 242 15.46 3.58 13.29
C THR A 242 15.38 2.37 12.35
N ILE A 243 15.34 2.62 11.04
CA ILE A 243 15.45 1.58 10.00
C ILE A 243 16.41 2.04 8.90
N TRP A 244 16.97 1.08 8.17
CA TRP A 244 17.88 1.34 7.06
C TRP A 244 17.28 0.84 5.75
N ILE A 245 17.11 1.72 4.77
CA ILE A 245 16.70 1.33 3.41
C ILE A 245 17.96 1.03 2.61
N THR A 246 18.04 -0.16 2.03
CA THR A 246 19.21 -0.64 1.27
C THR A 246 18.81 -1.39 0.02
N ASP A 247 19.75 -1.52 -0.92
CA ASP A 247 19.59 -2.43 -2.04
C ASP A 247 19.49 -3.89 -1.58
N PRO A 248 18.76 -4.74 -2.34
CA PRO A 248 18.70 -6.16 -2.06
C PRO A 248 20.11 -6.75 -2.02
N GLN A 249 20.41 -7.46 -0.93
CA GLN A 249 21.70 -8.13 -0.81
C GLN A 249 21.84 -9.16 -1.93
N PRO A 250 22.99 -9.24 -2.63
CA PRO A 250 23.19 -10.24 -3.66
C PRO A 250 23.05 -11.62 -3.02
N THR A 251 22.03 -12.38 -3.43
CA THR A 251 21.92 -13.78 -3.04
C THR A 251 23.16 -14.48 -3.58
N ALA A 252 23.93 -15.14 -2.72
CA ALA A 252 25.10 -15.89 -3.15
C ALA A 252 24.65 -16.93 -4.17
N THR A 253 24.94 -16.72 -5.45
CA THR A 253 24.75 -17.72 -6.49
C THR A 253 25.62 -18.92 -6.10
N PRO A 254 25.05 -20.11 -5.83
CA PRO A 254 25.86 -21.26 -5.53
C PRO A 254 26.76 -21.51 -6.74
N LEU A 255 28.08 -21.35 -6.54
CA LEU A 255 29.08 -21.78 -7.49
C LEU A 255 28.90 -23.30 -7.60
N GLY A 256 28.41 -23.75 -8.75
CA GLY A 256 28.23 -25.18 -9.00
C GLY A 256 29.51 -25.92 -8.65
N ALA A 257 29.39 -26.96 -7.82
CA ALA A 257 30.48 -27.86 -7.51
C ALA A 257 31.01 -28.44 -8.83
N VAL A 258 32.10 -27.88 -9.34
CA VAL A 258 32.88 -28.51 -10.41
C VAL A 258 33.44 -29.78 -9.79
N GLY A 259 32.87 -30.91 -10.18
CA GLY A 259 33.23 -32.22 -9.67
C GLY A 259 34.73 -32.45 -9.76
N ALA A 260 35.33 -32.85 -8.63
CA ALA A 260 36.62 -33.50 -8.61
C ALA A 260 36.49 -34.82 -9.39
N GLN A 261 36.92 -34.82 -10.65
CA GLN A 261 37.23 -36.06 -11.35
C GLN A 261 38.54 -36.58 -10.79
N GLN A 262 38.43 -37.62 -9.96
CA GLN A 262 39.51 -38.57 -9.72
C GLN A 262 39.78 -39.32 -11.02
N GLN A 263 41.02 -39.26 -11.50
CA GLN A 263 41.73 -40.36 -12.15
C GLN A 263 43.23 -40.14 -12.01
#